data_AF-A0A1C5F3Y1-F1
#
_entry.id   AF-A0A1C5F3Y1-F1
#
_cell.length_a   1.000
_cell.length_b   1.000
_cell.length_c   1.000
_cell.angle_alpha   90.00
_cell.angle_beta   90.00
_cell.angle_gamma   90.00
#
_symmetry.space_group_name_H-M   'P 1'
#
loop_
_entity.id
_entity.type
_entity.pdbx_description
1 polymer ?
#
loop_
_entity_poly.entity_id
_entity_poly.type
_entity_poly.pdbx_seq_one_letter_code
_entity_poly.pdbx_strand_id
1 'polypeptide(L)'
;MSANSDETADGLFDEAAARRLLELGAREEALRRAFPVDGPDVDPVSVAHYTGYAAMLHEDRGWRQLFPAVAAEEEARLDLRDVLLVRAANGGELGRRFARAAEAVARGEDQVIIGEDVYRVVRIEQTVIMTAHGPQPPRPHDQEFPEVLDERPGPRGPGRPLDD
;
A
#
# COMPACT_ATOMS: atom_id res chain seq x y z
N MET A 1 -24.41 -29.29 -51.97
CA MET A 1 -24.28 -27.93 -52.53
C MET A 1 -24.74 -26.97 -51.45
N SER A 2 -23.91 -26.64 -50.46
CA SER A 2 -22.81 -25.65 -50.45
C SER A 2 -23.32 -24.21 -50.34
N ALA A 3 -23.10 -23.62 -49.16
CA ALA A 3 -22.60 -22.27 -48.87
C ALA A 3 -22.75 -22.06 -47.34
N ASN A 4 -21.76 -22.39 -46.51
CA ASN A 4 -20.63 -21.56 -46.08
C ASN A 4 -21.01 -20.11 -45.74
N SER A 5 -21.16 -19.84 -44.44
CA SER A 5 -20.94 -18.53 -43.83
C SER A 5 -20.33 -18.78 -42.45
N ASP A 6 -19.07 -19.24 -42.46
CA ASP A 6 -18.22 -19.25 -41.29
C ASP A 6 -17.59 -17.86 -41.23
N GLU A 7 -18.31 -16.93 -40.61
CA GLU A 7 -17.89 -15.55 -40.41
C GLU A 7 -16.91 -15.56 -39.22
N THR A 8 -15.66 -15.88 -39.51
CA THR A 8 -14.56 -15.78 -38.55
C THR A 8 -14.40 -14.33 -38.16
N ALA A 9 -14.85 -13.99 -36.95
CA ALA A 9 -14.51 -12.76 -36.25
C ALA A 9 -12.99 -12.72 -36.04
N ASP A 10 -12.27 -12.18 -37.02
CA ASP A 10 -10.84 -11.91 -36.98
C ASP A 10 -10.62 -10.69 -36.07
N GLY A 11 -10.73 -10.92 -34.77
CA GLY A 11 -10.34 -9.98 -33.73
C GLY A 11 -8.84 -9.84 -33.76
N LEU A 12 -8.34 -8.82 -34.47
CA LEU A 12 -6.93 -8.47 -34.63
C LEU A 12 -6.18 -8.59 -33.30
N PHE A 13 -5.43 -9.69 -33.14
CA PHE A 13 -4.61 -9.90 -31.96
C PHE A 13 -3.41 -8.95 -32.05
N ASP A 14 -3.43 -7.86 -31.27
CA ASP A 14 -2.32 -6.90 -31.20
C ASP A 14 -1.12 -7.55 -30.51
N GLU A 15 -0.25 -8.14 -31.33
CA GLU A 15 0.97 -8.84 -30.90
C GLU A 15 1.91 -7.93 -30.08
N ALA A 16 1.91 -6.62 -30.34
CA ALA A 16 2.71 -5.67 -29.57
C ALA A 16 2.11 -5.42 -28.18
N ALA A 17 0.77 -5.34 -28.07
CA ALA A 17 0.09 -5.28 -26.77
C ALA A 17 0.28 -6.58 -25.97
N ALA A 18 0.23 -7.74 -26.63
CA ALA A 18 0.49 -9.04 -26.00
C ALA A 18 1.93 -9.12 -25.47
N ARG A 19 2.92 -8.65 -26.23
CA ARG A 19 4.34 -8.65 -25.82
C ARG A 19 4.59 -7.74 -24.61
N ARG A 20 3.99 -6.53 -24.60
CA ARG A 20 4.03 -5.62 -23.44
C ARG A 20 3.39 -6.23 -22.19
N LEU A 21 2.28 -6.96 -22.35
CA LEU A 21 1.62 -7.67 -21.24
C LEU A 21 2.50 -8.79 -20.67
N LEU A 22 3.21 -9.52 -21.53
CA LEU A 22 4.13 -10.57 -21.12
C LEU A 22 5.36 -10.02 -20.39
N GLU A 23 5.94 -8.93 -20.89
CA GLU A 23 7.07 -8.25 -20.23
C GLU A 23 6.66 -7.70 -18.86
N LEU A 24 5.46 -7.13 -18.75
CA LEU A 24 4.90 -6.70 -17.47
C LEU A 24 4.73 -7.88 -16.51
N GLY A 25 4.13 -8.99 -16.98
CA GLY A 25 3.93 -10.18 -16.15
C GLY A 25 5.24 -10.81 -15.67
N ALA A 26 6.29 -10.80 -16.50
CA ALA A 26 7.62 -11.25 -16.12
C ALA A 26 8.24 -10.38 -15.02
N ARG A 27 8.03 -9.06 -15.08
CA ARG A 27 8.50 -8.12 -14.05
C ARG A 27 7.72 -8.26 -12.74
N GLU A 28 6.40 -8.45 -12.82
CA GLU A 28 5.55 -8.75 -11.66
C GLU A 28 6.02 -10.03 -10.94
N GLU A 29 6.33 -11.09 -11.71
CA GLU A 29 6.82 -12.34 -11.17
C GLU A 29 8.22 -12.21 -10.52
N ALA A 30 9.10 -11.41 -11.12
CA ALA A 30 10.40 -11.09 -10.51
C ALA A 30 10.24 -10.37 -9.16
N LEU A 31 9.28 -9.44 -9.07
CA LEU A 31 8.96 -8.75 -7.81
C LEU A 31 8.38 -9.69 -6.76
N ARG A 32 7.50 -10.64 -7.11
CA ARG A 32 7.00 -11.65 -6.16
C ARG A 32 8.12 -12.46 -5.52
N ARG A 33 9.13 -12.85 -6.31
CA ARG A 33 10.30 -13.59 -5.80
C ARG A 33 11.23 -12.73 -4.95
N ALA A 34 11.36 -11.45 -5.27
CA ALA A 34 12.19 -10.52 -4.52
C ALA A 34 11.59 -10.17 -3.15
N PHE A 35 10.26 -10.26 -3.01
CA PHE A 35 9.53 -9.89 -1.80
C PHE A 35 8.65 -11.03 -1.27
N PRO A 36 9.22 -12.14 -0.78
CA PRO A 36 8.46 -13.25 -0.19
C PRO A 36 7.67 -12.79 1.05
N VAL A 37 6.54 -13.44 1.31
CA VAL A 37 5.70 -13.21 2.49
C VAL A 37 6.01 -14.27 3.54
N ASP A 38 7.20 -14.18 4.13
CA ASP A 38 7.55 -14.90 5.36
C ASP A 38 7.79 -13.87 6.47
N GLY A 39 7.18 -14.07 7.64
CA GLY A 39 7.22 -13.12 8.75
C GLY A 39 8.52 -13.18 9.56
N PRO A 40 8.96 -12.07 10.17
CA PRO A 40 10.14 -12.08 11.03
C PRO A 40 9.86 -12.73 12.40
N ASP A 41 10.81 -13.51 12.89
CA ASP A 41 10.96 -13.77 14.33
C ASP A 41 11.47 -12.47 14.98
N VAL A 42 10.72 -11.92 15.93
CA VAL A 42 11.08 -10.68 16.64
C VAL A 42 11.03 -10.91 18.14
N ASP A 43 12.13 -10.56 18.81
CA ASP A 43 12.24 -10.56 20.27
C ASP A 43 11.49 -9.35 20.85
N PRO A 44 10.53 -9.55 21.77
CA PRO A 44 9.67 -8.47 22.24
C PRO A 44 10.40 -7.55 23.24
N VAL A 45 10.57 -6.29 22.84
CA VAL A 45 10.41 -5.16 23.76
C VAL A 45 8.91 -4.99 23.97
N SER A 46 8.47 -4.72 25.22
CA SER A 46 7.06 -4.68 25.67
C SER A 46 6.06 -4.28 24.58
N VAL A 47 5.45 -5.29 23.94
CA VAL A 47 4.43 -5.12 22.89
C VAL A 47 3.23 -4.40 23.51
N ALA A 48 2.97 -3.16 23.07
CA ALA A 48 1.69 -2.53 23.34
C ALA A 48 0.62 -3.36 22.62
N HIS A 49 -0.45 -3.77 23.30
CA HIS A 49 -1.47 -4.69 22.75
C HIS A 49 -2.38 -4.04 21.67
N TYR A 50 -1.85 -3.06 20.95
CA TYR A 50 -2.52 -2.32 19.88
C TYR A 50 -1.83 -2.66 18.56
N THR A 51 -1.93 -3.93 18.16
CA THR A 51 -1.59 -4.31 16.79
C THR A 51 -2.50 -3.55 15.84
N GLY A 52 -1.90 -2.74 14.98
CA GLY A 52 -2.59 -2.02 13.92
C GLY A 52 -2.34 -2.66 12.56
N TYR A 53 -3.13 -2.26 11.59
CA TYR A 53 -3.02 -2.69 10.20
C TYR A 53 -3.05 -1.47 9.29
N ALA A 54 -2.23 -1.46 8.25
CA ALA A 54 -2.27 -0.42 7.23
C ALA A 54 -1.91 -1.02 5.87
N ALA A 55 -1.87 -0.18 4.84
CA ALA A 55 -1.21 -0.54 3.59
C ALA A 55 0.05 0.30 3.35
N MET A 56 1.06 -0.34 2.80
CA MET A 56 2.29 0.28 2.33
C MET A 56 2.35 0.18 0.81
N LEU A 57 2.85 1.23 0.18
CA LEU A 57 3.23 1.28 -1.22
C LEU A 57 4.75 1.30 -1.31
N HIS A 58 5.32 0.34 -2.03
CA HIS A 58 6.70 0.44 -2.48
C HIS A 58 6.76 1.19 -3.80
N GLU A 59 7.40 2.35 -3.78
CA GLU A 59 7.73 3.19 -4.95
C GLU A 59 9.27 3.36 -5.03
N ASP A 60 9.81 3.98 -6.08
CA ASP A 60 11.25 4.06 -6.47
C ASP A 60 12.32 4.15 -5.35
N ARG A 61 11.97 4.68 -4.17
CA ARG A 61 12.89 4.92 -3.04
C ARG A 61 12.55 4.18 -1.74
N GLY A 62 11.54 3.32 -1.74
CA GLY A 62 11.19 2.46 -0.60
C GLY A 62 9.70 2.41 -0.29
N TRP A 63 9.39 1.94 0.91
CA TRP A 63 8.03 1.76 1.39
C TRP A 63 7.47 3.04 2.01
N ARG A 64 6.28 3.45 1.59
CA ARG A 64 5.51 4.56 2.14
C ARG A 64 4.14 4.09 2.61
N GLN A 65 3.74 4.51 3.81
CA GLN A 65 2.40 4.25 4.34
C GLN A 65 1.34 5.03 3.55
N LEU A 66 0.23 4.37 3.22
CA LEU A 66 -0.84 4.96 2.43
C LEU A 66 -1.90 5.65 3.28
N PHE A 67 -2.19 5.10 4.47
CA PHE A 67 -3.20 5.61 5.40
C PHE A 67 -2.82 5.24 6.85
N PRO A 68 -3.32 5.96 7.88
CA PRO A 68 -3.06 5.66 9.28
C PRO A 68 -3.37 4.20 9.65
N ALA A 69 -2.69 3.66 10.66
CA ALA A 69 -2.97 2.30 11.12
C ALA A 69 -4.39 2.21 11.71
N VAL A 70 -5.15 1.21 11.29
CA VAL A 70 -6.48 0.87 11.79
C VAL A 70 -6.44 -0.38 12.66
N ALA A 71 -7.44 -0.57 13.52
CA ALA A 71 -7.44 -1.67 14.48
C ALA A 71 -7.78 -3.03 13.86
N ALA A 72 -8.53 -3.05 12.76
CA ALA A 72 -8.99 -4.27 12.10
C ALA A 72 -8.28 -4.49 10.77
N GLU A 73 -7.80 -5.70 10.54
CA GLU A 73 -7.22 -6.13 9.26
C GLU A 73 -8.20 -5.97 8.10
N GLU A 74 -9.47 -6.35 8.31
CA GLU A 74 -10.53 -6.20 7.32
C GLU A 74 -10.74 -4.73 6.91
N GLU A 75 -10.71 -3.81 7.88
CA GLU A 75 -10.81 -2.37 7.62
C GLU A 75 -9.62 -1.89 6.77
N ALA A 76 -8.39 -2.31 7.08
CA ALA A 76 -7.22 -1.97 6.28
C ALA A 76 -7.32 -2.48 4.83
N ARG A 77 -7.92 -3.65 4.61
CA ARG A 77 -8.19 -4.15 3.25
C ARG A 77 -9.22 -3.31 2.51
N LEU A 78 -10.29 -2.90 3.20
CA LEU A 78 -11.31 -2.02 2.62
C LEU A 78 -10.73 -0.65 2.26
N ASP A 79 -9.89 -0.09 3.12
CA ASP A 79 -9.20 1.17 2.87
C ASP A 79 -8.23 1.05 1.67
N LEU A 80 -7.45 -0.03 1.59
CA LEU A 80 -6.59 -0.27 0.42
C LEU A 80 -7.42 -0.47 -0.86
N ARG A 81 -8.53 -1.20 -0.80
CA ARG A 81 -9.46 -1.34 -1.92
C ARG A 81 -9.91 0.03 -2.41
N ASP A 82 -10.31 0.91 -1.50
CA ASP A 82 -10.82 2.24 -1.86
C ASP A 82 -9.74 3.13 -2.47
N VAL A 83 -8.50 3.08 -1.94
CA VAL A 83 -7.33 3.71 -2.57
C VAL A 83 -7.13 3.22 -4.01
N LEU A 84 -7.21 1.91 -4.23
CA LEU A 84 -7.03 1.31 -5.55
C LEU A 84 -8.18 1.68 -6.50
N LEU A 85 -9.43 1.79 -6.02
CA LEU A 85 -10.57 2.25 -6.83
C LEU A 85 -10.44 3.72 -7.24
N VAL A 86 -9.97 4.58 -6.34
CA VAL A 86 -9.67 5.99 -6.67
C VAL A 86 -8.58 6.07 -7.75
N ARG A 87 -7.53 5.23 -7.64
CA ARG A 87 -6.49 5.13 -8.67
C ARG A 87 -7.03 4.53 -9.97
N ALA A 88 -7.96 3.58 -9.91
CA ALA A 88 -8.59 3.01 -11.11
C ALA A 88 -9.31 4.07 -11.94
N ALA A 89 -10.03 4.98 -11.30
CA ALA A 89 -10.75 6.07 -11.97
C ALA A 89 -9.80 7.06 -12.69
N ASN A 90 -8.58 7.23 -12.16
CA ASN A 90 -7.59 8.19 -12.66
C ASN A 90 -6.43 7.55 -13.43
N GLY A 91 -6.39 6.22 -13.53
CA GLY A 91 -5.20 5.44 -13.90
C GLY A 91 -4.99 5.22 -15.40
N GLY A 92 -5.77 5.86 -16.28
CA GLY A 92 -5.67 5.70 -17.73
C GLY A 92 -5.63 4.22 -18.17
N GLU A 93 -4.57 3.82 -18.87
CA GLU A 93 -4.38 2.44 -19.35
C GLU A 93 -4.25 1.40 -18.22
N LEU A 94 -3.83 1.82 -17.02
CA LEU A 94 -3.73 0.95 -15.85
C LEU A 94 -5.05 0.85 -15.07
N GLY A 95 -6.07 1.64 -15.38
CA GLY A 95 -7.31 1.71 -14.60
C GLY A 95 -7.98 0.36 -14.37
N ARG A 96 -8.01 -0.50 -15.40
CA ARG A 96 -8.55 -1.87 -15.29
C ARG A 96 -7.72 -2.78 -14.38
N ARG A 97 -6.40 -2.58 -14.29
CA ARG A 97 -5.54 -3.35 -13.39
C ARG A 97 -5.79 -2.94 -11.94
N PHE A 98 -5.91 -1.63 -11.68
CA PHE A 98 -6.29 -1.12 -10.37
C PHE A 98 -7.65 -1.66 -9.90
N ALA A 99 -8.67 -1.68 -10.76
CA ALA A 99 -9.99 -2.22 -10.40
C ALA A 99 -9.92 -3.71 -10.00
N ARG A 100 -9.21 -4.54 -10.78
CA ARG A 100 -9.02 -5.96 -10.44
C ARG A 100 -8.21 -6.15 -9.16
N ALA A 101 -7.21 -5.32 -8.93
CA ALA A 101 -6.42 -5.36 -7.72
C ALA A 101 -7.26 -5.00 -6.48
N ALA A 102 -8.18 -4.05 -6.59
CA ALA A 102 -9.12 -3.71 -5.53
C ALA A 102 -10.01 -4.92 -5.17
N GLU A 103 -10.55 -5.62 -6.17
CA GLU A 103 -11.31 -6.87 -5.95
C GLU A 103 -10.44 -7.97 -5.32
N ALA A 104 -9.17 -8.07 -5.73
CA ALA A 104 -8.24 -9.06 -5.22
C ALA A 104 -7.95 -8.84 -3.72
N VAL A 105 -7.64 -7.61 -3.33
CA VAL A 105 -7.43 -7.23 -1.92
C VAL A 105 -8.69 -7.47 -1.09
N ALA A 106 -9.88 -7.12 -1.62
CA ALA A 106 -11.15 -7.37 -0.94
C ALA A 106 -11.46 -8.87 -0.74
N ARG A 107 -10.85 -9.76 -1.53
CA ARG A 107 -10.95 -11.22 -1.38
C ARG A 107 -9.88 -11.82 -0.45
N GLY A 108 -8.96 -11.01 0.06
CA GLY A 108 -7.95 -11.44 1.03
C GLY A 108 -6.52 -11.51 0.49
N GLU A 109 -6.23 -11.00 -0.71
CA GLU A 109 -4.84 -10.89 -1.17
C GLU A 109 -4.10 -9.83 -0.33
N ASP A 110 -3.01 -10.22 0.32
CA ASP A 110 -2.18 -9.32 1.14
C ASP A 110 -1.34 -8.36 0.32
N GLN A 111 -1.09 -8.70 -0.95
CA GLN A 111 -0.24 -7.92 -1.84
C GLN A 111 -0.76 -7.93 -3.27
N VAL A 112 -0.69 -6.77 -3.91
CA VAL A 112 -0.95 -6.60 -5.34
C VAL A 112 0.14 -5.75 -5.97
N ILE A 113 0.50 -6.08 -7.21
CA ILE A 113 1.53 -5.38 -7.98
C ILE A 113 0.87 -4.79 -9.22
N ILE A 114 1.12 -3.52 -9.50
CA ILE A 114 0.51 -2.79 -10.60
C ILE A 114 1.56 -1.91 -11.25
N GLY A 115 2.04 -2.29 -12.44
CA GLY A 115 3.15 -1.58 -13.06
C GLY A 115 4.45 -1.84 -12.30
N GLU A 116 5.04 -0.78 -11.75
CA GLU A 116 6.27 -0.86 -10.93
C GLU A 116 5.99 -0.74 -9.43
N ASP A 117 4.72 -0.49 -9.07
CA ASP A 117 4.28 -0.27 -7.70
C ASP A 117 3.90 -1.59 -7.01
N VAL A 118 4.32 -1.76 -5.76
CA VAL A 118 3.86 -2.87 -4.89
C VAL A 118 2.99 -2.31 -3.77
N TYR A 119 1.74 -2.77 -3.68
CA TYR A 119 0.81 -2.43 -2.60
C TYR A 119 0.69 -3.63 -1.67
N ARG A 120 0.82 -3.42 -0.37
CA ARG A 120 0.81 -4.50 0.62
C ARG A 120 0.06 -4.11 1.88
N VAL A 121 -0.85 -4.95 2.35
CA VAL A 121 -1.41 -4.87 3.71
C VAL A 121 -0.35 -5.34 4.70
N VAL A 122 -0.09 -4.56 5.73
CA VAL A 122 0.94 -4.82 6.73
C VAL A 122 0.38 -4.78 8.14
N ARG A 123 0.98 -5.58 9.02
CA ARG A 123 0.82 -5.48 10.47
C ARG A 123 1.78 -4.43 11.02
N ILE A 124 1.29 -3.57 11.90
CA ILE A 124 2.07 -2.52 12.58
C ILE A 124 2.01 -2.79 14.08
N GLU A 125 3.17 -2.93 14.70
CA GLU A 125 3.28 -3.00 16.16
C GLU A 125 3.67 -1.62 16.71
N GLN A 126 2.94 -1.15 17.71
CA GLN A 126 3.26 0.10 18.40
C GLN A 126 4.22 -0.17 19.56
N THR A 127 5.25 0.66 19.67
CA THR A 127 6.26 0.56 20.74
C THR A 127 6.33 1.85 21.54
N VAL A 128 6.54 1.73 22.85
CA VAL A 128 6.82 2.87 23.73
C VAL A 128 8.32 2.92 23.99
N ILE A 129 8.94 4.06 23.65
CA ILE A 129 10.37 4.28 23.93
C ILE A 129 10.51 4.65 25.41
N MET A 130 11.31 3.87 26.15
CA MET A 130 11.58 4.07 27.58
C MET A 130 12.96 4.71 27.80
N THR A 131 13.05 5.62 28.77
CA THR A 131 14.30 6.18 29.31
C THR A 131 14.55 5.71 30.74
N ALA A 132 15.70 6.04 31.32
CA ALA A 132 16.00 5.75 32.74
C ALA A 132 15.03 6.44 33.73
N HIS A 133 14.23 7.40 33.27
CA HIS A 133 13.29 8.17 34.09
C HIS A 133 11.81 7.93 33.72
N GLY A 134 11.52 6.98 32.82
CA GLY A 134 10.17 6.69 32.33
C GLY A 134 10.02 6.87 30.81
N PRO A 135 8.78 6.85 30.27
CA PRO A 135 8.52 7.02 28.83
C PRO A 135 9.15 8.30 28.26
N GLN A 136 9.73 8.20 27.07
CA GLN A 136 10.30 9.35 26.38
C GLN A 136 9.18 10.33 25.97
N PRO A 137 9.30 11.64 26.28
CA PRO A 137 8.38 12.65 25.76
C PRO A 137 8.60 12.88 24.25
N PRO A 138 7.62 13.47 23.54
CA PRO A 138 7.78 13.88 22.14
C PRO A 138 9.02 14.75 21.94
N ARG A 139 9.73 14.56 20.83
CA ARG A 139 10.89 15.38 20.44
C ARG A 139 10.45 16.54 19.54
N PRO A 140 11.19 17.67 19.54
CA PRO A 140 10.91 18.80 18.64
C PRO A 140 10.94 18.47 17.14
N HIS A 141 11.52 17.33 16.75
CA HIS A 141 11.63 16.87 15.38
C HIS A 141 10.75 15.65 15.07
N ASP A 142 9.89 15.22 16.00
CA ASP A 142 8.92 14.18 15.70
C ASP A 142 7.89 14.75 14.71
N GLN A 143 7.85 14.19 13.49
CA GLN A 143 6.88 14.56 12.48
C GLN A 143 5.57 13.83 12.75
N GLU A 144 4.53 14.56 13.17
CA GLU A 144 3.18 14.00 13.35
C GLU A 144 2.48 13.74 12.00
N PHE A 145 2.84 14.49 10.96
CA PHE A 145 2.31 14.37 9.62
C PHE A 145 3.44 14.48 8.58
N PRO A 146 3.27 13.89 7.39
CA PRO A 146 4.11 14.25 6.24
C PRO A 146 4.07 15.77 6.01
N GLU A 147 5.20 16.37 5.60
CA GLU A 147 5.33 17.84 5.44
C GLU A 147 4.22 18.48 4.59
N VAL A 148 3.74 17.76 3.58
CA VAL A 148 2.66 18.20 2.69
C VAL A 148 1.28 18.31 3.37
N LEU A 149 1.11 17.72 4.55
CA LEU A 149 -0.13 17.72 5.33
C LEU A 149 0.01 18.43 6.68
N ASP A 150 1.19 18.95 7.02
CA ASP A 150 1.42 19.63 8.30
C ASP A 150 1.03 21.12 8.21
N GLU A 151 -0.24 21.42 8.47
CA GLU A 151 -0.77 22.79 8.50
C GLU A 151 -0.48 23.54 9.82
N ARG A 152 0.22 22.92 10.77
CA ARG A 152 0.48 23.54 12.07
C ARG A 152 1.51 24.68 11.90
N PRO A 153 1.32 25.82 12.58
CA PRO A 153 2.41 26.78 12.74
C PRO A 153 3.59 26.03 13.37
N GLY A 154 4.80 26.18 12.81
CA GLY A 154 6.00 25.44 13.22
C GLY A 154 6.18 25.34 14.73
N PRO A 155 6.96 24.35 15.21
CA PRO A 155 6.86 23.80 16.56
C PRO A 155 6.76 24.89 17.63
N ARG A 156 5.69 24.83 18.44
CA ARG A 156 5.67 25.54 19.73
C ARG A 156 6.78 24.91 20.56
N GLY A 157 7.90 25.62 20.68
CA GLY A 157 9.04 25.15 21.47
C GLY A 157 8.61 24.76 22.89
N PRO A 158 9.36 23.87 23.56
CA PRO A 158 9.04 23.46 24.92
C PRO A 158 8.98 24.68 25.85
N GLY A 159 7.87 24.84 26.58
CA GLY A 159 7.73 25.84 27.64
C GLY A 159 6.78 27.00 27.40
N ARG A 160 5.90 26.97 26.37
CA ARG A 160 4.82 27.96 26.31
C ARG A 160 3.75 27.61 27.35
N PRO A 161 3.42 28.52 28.30
CA PRO A 161 2.33 28.29 29.25
C PRO A 161 1.03 28.03 28.49
N LEU A 162 0.14 27.23 29.08
CA LEU A 162 -1.27 27.28 28.70
C LEU A 162 -1.73 28.70 29.01
N ASP A 163 -2.20 29.42 27.99
CA ASP A 163 -2.88 30.68 28.23
C ASP A 163 -4.19 30.36 28.97
N ASP A 164 -4.40 31.00 30.13
CA ASP A 164 -5.58 30.87 31.00
C ASP A 164 -6.90 31.21 30.28
#